data_AF-A0A3A8P609-F1
#
_entry.id   AF-A0A3A8P609-F1
#
_cell.length_a   1.000
_cell.length_b   1.000
_cell.length_c   1.000
_cell.angle_alpha   90.00
_cell.angle_beta   90.00
_cell.angle_gamma   90.00
#
_symmetry.space_group_name_H-M   'P 1'
#
loop_
_entity.id
_entity.type
_entity.pdbx_description
1 polymer ?
#
loop_
_entity_poly.entity_id
_entity_poly.type
_entity_poly.pdbx_seq_one_letter_code
_entity_poly.pdbx_strand_id
1 'polypeptide(L)'
;MHFALPRLLVPRALVATLSVSILTACGDPKPPPTPDPPQVTLNVPEPNAAAPTLKIRVIVSGCDAVSQLAIYDRDTFIKTVPYTSGSMDFEIAPNEIKYTRGIAVDLALNAKATCSDGRTNVSQPAATKFLPVTKLVKDPDPNGQVVTDFFIAEGSGTSVNFVGCGNPTTGIGTLFRVDATGALLKSVEMGLPCSPYTVYTDVSPVSDKRWVWTPGLGAVAVKSDFTLSGRTKSTYTLANLSMMDNGDALIADDDSFVSRLSHTSNNGTVKWTFPSEWPLIAPPIQRGSDVLVAFVKQADVTQSNVLQIVVGRLDANGTGTLGLVSERVILDYNGTFESPPLASFSPDGSILYLGFPFGSGQSRVQACKTDLPGCEGGALKWTSGNLPAQLQFILPFAAGSRVAAIGAQSVWFLDAETGAIKNKDGKPVEASGVLRILQVQLGRATSPEFYLLNGPAVEGAMPQEIVAVDSAEKGELFRYEISSSLSCSVDNGNRLWMRLGNTLVQALPLADYRKVLP
;
A
#
# COMPACT_ATOMS: atom_id res chain seq x y z
N MET A 1 -37.81 -38.97 19.96
CA MET A 1 -38.47 -39.61 21.11
C MET A 1 -38.80 -38.52 22.11
N HIS A 2 -40.06 -38.07 22.14
CA HIS A 2 -40.61 -37.35 23.28
C HIS A 2 -40.51 -38.23 24.52
N PHE A 3 -40.28 -37.64 25.70
CA PHE A 3 -41.08 -37.96 26.89
C PHE A 3 -40.95 -36.82 27.91
N ALA A 4 -42.09 -36.17 28.13
CA ALA A 4 -42.41 -35.36 29.29
C ALA A 4 -42.58 -36.23 30.54
N LEU A 5 -42.59 -35.61 31.73
CA LEU A 5 -43.32 -35.97 32.96
C LEU A 5 -42.83 -35.04 34.11
N PRO A 6 -43.54 -34.87 35.24
CA PRO A 6 -44.95 -34.51 35.39
C PRO A 6 -45.17 -33.36 36.41
N ARG A 7 -46.37 -32.78 36.35
CA ARG A 7 -46.96 -31.92 37.38
C ARG A 7 -47.35 -32.73 38.62
N LEU A 8 -47.15 -32.15 39.80
CA LEU A 8 -47.80 -32.55 41.04
C LEU A 8 -48.93 -31.57 41.37
N LEU A 9 -50.14 -32.12 41.48
CA LEU A 9 -51.33 -31.52 42.07
C LEU A 9 -51.58 -32.23 43.40
N VAL A 10 -51.89 -31.48 44.47
CA VAL A 10 -52.80 -31.93 45.52
C VAL A 10 -53.65 -30.72 45.97
N PRO A 11 -54.96 -30.91 46.21
CA PRO A 11 -55.94 -29.83 46.38
C PRO A 11 -56.28 -29.58 47.85
N ARG A 12 -56.99 -28.47 48.14
CA ARG A 12 -58.09 -28.48 49.13
C ARG A 12 -59.04 -27.30 48.97
N ALA A 13 -60.30 -27.64 49.21
CA ALA A 13 -61.53 -26.97 48.91
C ALA A 13 -61.96 -25.81 49.85
N LEU A 14 -62.86 -24.99 49.28
CA LEU A 14 -64.02 -24.31 49.88
C LEU A 14 -63.79 -23.27 50.99
N VAL A 15 -64.31 -22.05 50.81
CA VAL A 15 -65.61 -21.58 51.33
C VAL A 15 -66.04 -20.32 50.56
N ALA A 16 -67.33 -20.27 50.21
CA ALA A 16 -67.99 -19.13 49.59
C ALA A 16 -68.35 -18.06 50.62
N THR A 17 -68.16 -16.79 50.27
CA THR A 17 -68.98 -15.69 50.78
C THR A 17 -69.20 -14.68 49.67
N LEU A 18 -70.43 -14.67 49.15
CA LEU A 18 -70.99 -13.59 48.36
C LEU A 18 -71.14 -12.39 49.30
N SER A 19 -70.48 -11.27 49.00
CA SER A 19 -70.76 -9.98 49.61
C SER A 19 -70.77 -8.94 48.52
N VAL A 20 -71.96 -8.66 48.02
CA VAL A 20 -72.23 -7.47 47.20
C VAL A 20 -72.12 -6.29 48.15
N SER A 21 -71.08 -5.48 47.98
CA SER A 21 -70.97 -4.16 48.60
C SER A 21 -70.53 -3.20 47.50
N ILE A 22 -71.52 -2.52 46.95
CA ILE A 22 -71.35 -1.33 46.13
C ILE A 22 -70.76 -0.27 47.06
N LEU A 23 -69.45 -0.07 46.99
CA LEU A 23 -68.77 1.10 47.50
C LEU A 23 -68.13 1.80 46.31
N THR A 24 -68.73 2.92 45.95
CA THR A 24 -68.16 3.96 45.10
C THR A 24 -66.85 4.45 45.73
N ALA A 25 -65.74 3.90 45.29
CA ALA A 25 -64.44 4.55 45.37
C ALA A 25 -64.04 4.86 43.93
N CYS A 26 -64.16 6.13 43.55
CA CYS A 26 -63.46 6.68 42.40
C CYS A 26 -61.96 6.48 42.66
N GLY A 27 -61.43 5.33 42.28
CA GLY A 27 -59.99 5.19 42.09
C GLY A 27 -59.63 6.17 40.99
N ASP A 28 -58.73 7.10 41.30
CA ASP A 28 -58.10 7.94 40.30
C ASP A 28 -57.78 7.06 39.07
N PRO A 29 -58.09 7.53 37.84
CA PRO A 29 -57.79 6.75 36.66
C PRO A 29 -56.32 6.36 36.76
N LYS A 30 -56.06 5.04 36.77
CA LYS A 30 -54.70 4.50 36.80
C LYS A 30 -53.90 5.34 35.80
N PRO A 31 -52.78 5.98 36.21
CA PRO A 31 -52.04 6.85 35.32
C PRO A 31 -51.85 6.11 34.00
N PRO A 32 -52.16 6.74 32.85
CA PRO A 32 -51.96 6.07 31.57
C PRO A 32 -50.56 5.44 31.59
N PRO A 33 -50.43 4.17 31.15
CA PRO A 33 -49.15 3.49 31.18
C PRO A 33 -48.11 4.42 30.54
N THR A 34 -47.00 4.64 31.24
CA THR A 34 -45.94 5.54 30.78
C THR A 34 -45.54 5.07 29.39
N PRO A 35 -45.69 5.87 28.33
CA PRO A 35 -45.44 5.39 26.99
C PRO A 35 -43.98 4.93 26.87
N ASP A 36 -43.76 3.71 26.38
CA ASP A 36 -42.43 3.11 26.28
C ASP A 36 -41.49 4.03 25.50
N PRO A 37 -40.22 4.23 25.89
CA PRO A 37 -39.30 5.06 25.13
C PRO A 37 -39.17 4.57 23.67
N PRO A 38 -38.93 5.47 22.71
CA PRO A 38 -38.80 5.05 21.31
C PRO A 38 -37.66 4.05 21.14
N GLN A 39 -37.80 3.10 20.23
CA GLN A 39 -36.71 2.21 19.86
C GLN A 39 -35.96 2.84 18.69
N VAL A 40 -34.65 3.00 18.83
CA VAL A 40 -33.78 3.62 17.82
C VAL A 40 -32.70 2.65 17.45
N THR A 41 -32.55 2.39 16.16
CA THR A 41 -31.47 1.57 15.60
C THR A 41 -30.71 2.39 14.58
N LEU A 42 -29.39 2.45 14.73
CA LEU A 42 -28.48 2.98 13.71
C LEU A 42 -27.66 1.80 13.17
N ASN A 43 -27.60 1.69 11.85
CA ASN A 43 -26.75 0.73 11.15
C ASN A 43 -25.85 1.45 10.15
N VAL A 44 -24.65 0.91 9.93
CA VAL A 44 -23.72 1.38 8.91
C VAL A 44 -23.63 0.28 7.85
N PRO A 45 -24.24 0.44 6.67
CA PRO A 45 -24.29 -0.62 5.66
C PRO A 45 -22.91 -1.13 5.23
N GLU A 46 -21.93 -0.23 5.15
CA GLU A 46 -20.54 -0.54 4.86
C GLU A 46 -19.68 -0.13 6.08
N PRO A 47 -19.44 -1.04 7.05
CA PRO A 47 -18.75 -0.72 8.32
C PRO A 47 -17.25 -0.46 8.15
N ASN A 48 -16.68 -0.66 6.96
CA ASN A 48 -15.34 -0.24 6.60
C ASN A 48 -15.40 0.40 5.22
N ALA A 49 -15.45 1.74 5.18
CA ALA A 49 -15.79 2.50 3.98
C ALA A 49 -14.69 3.49 3.62
N ALA A 50 -14.13 3.31 2.42
CA ALA A 50 -13.36 4.32 1.72
C ALA A 50 -14.27 5.02 0.70
N ALA A 51 -14.91 6.12 1.11
CA ALA A 51 -15.95 6.79 0.33
C ALA A 51 -15.93 8.32 0.48
N PRO A 52 -16.51 9.09 -0.46
CA PRO A 52 -16.66 10.53 -0.31
C PRO A 52 -17.50 10.93 0.89
N THR A 53 -18.50 10.12 1.26
CA THR A 53 -19.36 10.31 2.43
C THR A 53 -19.60 8.96 3.13
N LEU A 54 -19.89 9.01 4.43
CA LEU A 54 -20.23 7.83 5.22
C LEU A 54 -21.74 7.64 5.25
N LYS A 55 -22.24 6.53 4.70
CA LYS A 55 -23.66 6.21 4.68
C LYS A 55 -24.09 5.54 5.97
N ILE A 56 -25.19 6.02 6.56
CA ILE A 56 -25.83 5.44 7.74
C ILE A 56 -27.31 5.21 7.46
N ARG A 57 -27.90 4.22 8.15
CA ARG A 57 -29.32 3.92 8.11
C ARG A 57 -29.88 4.02 9.52
N VAL A 58 -30.96 4.77 9.69
CA VAL A 58 -31.62 4.91 11.00
C VAL A 58 -33.08 4.47 10.91
N ILE A 59 -33.51 3.70 11.91
CA ILE A 59 -34.88 3.23 12.10
C ILE A 59 -35.32 3.68 13.49
N VAL A 60 -36.44 4.40 13.56
CA VAL A 60 -37.10 4.81 14.80
C VAL A 60 -38.51 4.24 14.83
N SER A 61 -38.87 3.57 15.92
CA SER A 61 -40.23 3.08 16.19
C SER A 61 -40.69 3.48 17.60
N GLY A 62 -42.01 3.47 17.84
CA GLY A 62 -42.60 3.89 19.12
C GLY A 62 -42.83 5.42 19.27
N CYS A 63 -42.59 6.20 18.22
CA CYS A 63 -43.05 7.59 18.09
C CYS A 63 -44.14 7.68 17.02
N ASP A 64 -45.18 8.48 17.26
CA ASP A 64 -46.12 8.91 16.20
C ASP A 64 -45.45 9.90 15.24
N ALA A 65 -44.61 10.79 15.78
CA ALA A 65 -43.76 11.71 15.03
C ALA A 65 -42.44 11.94 15.76
N VAL A 66 -41.35 12.04 15.00
CA VAL A 66 -40.01 12.36 15.52
C VAL A 66 -39.79 13.86 15.36
N SER A 67 -39.55 14.57 16.47
CA SER A 67 -39.28 16.01 16.45
C SER A 67 -37.81 16.31 16.14
N GLN A 68 -36.90 15.44 16.58
CA GLN A 68 -35.47 15.58 16.33
C GLN A 68 -34.78 14.22 16.23
N LEU A 69 -33.88 14.08 15.26
CA LEU A 69 -32.94 12.97 15.16
C LEU A 69 -31.51 13.53 15.08
N ALA A 70 -30.70 13.24 16.10
CA ALA A 70 -29.33 13.69 16.21
C ALA A 70 -28.35 12.51 16.13
N ILE A 71 -27.25 12.70 15.41
CA ILE A 71 -26.20 11.71 15.20
C ILE A 71 -24.96 12.14 15.98
N TYR A 72 -24.34 11.19 16.68
CA TYR A 72 -23.13 11.39 17.47
C TYR A 72 -22.09 10.35 17.10
N ASP A 73 -20.80 10.71 17.23
CA ASP A 73 -19.72 9.75 17.43
C ASP A 73 -19.37 9.72 18.93
N ARG A 74 -19.67 8.60 19.59
CA ARG A 74 -19.63 8.49 21.05
C ARG A 74 -20.47 9.61 21.67
N ASP A 75 -19.84 10.57 22.36
CA ASP A 75 -20.51 11.71 22.98
C ASP A 75 -20.42 13.00 22.13
N THR A 76 -19.71 12.96 21.00
CA THR A 76 -19.50 14.12 20.13
C THR A 76 -20.64 14.25 19.15
N PHE A 77 -21.39 15.37 19.24
CA PHE A 77 -22.43 15.69 18.25
C PHE A 77 -21.81 15.89 16.86
N ILE A 78 -22.39 15.20 15.88
CA ILE A 78 -22.03 15.35 14.46
C ILE A 78 -23.05 16.29 13.81
N LYS A 79 -24.33 15.90 13.80
CA LYS A 79 -25.40 16.67 13.16
C LYS A 79 -26.81 16.24 13.54
N THR A 80 -27.78 17.07 13.17
CA THR A 80 -29.20 16.74 13.18
C THR A 80 -29.65 16.41 11.75
N VAL A 81 -30.46 15.37 11.58
CA VAL A 81 -31.01 14.97 10.28
C VAL A 81 -32.55 15.02 10.29
N PRO A 82 -33.19 15.40 9.18
CA PRO A 82 -34.65 15.36 9.09
C PRO A 82 -35.13 13.91 9.02
N TYR A 83 -36.03 13.52 9.91
CA TYR A 83 -36.62 12.18 9.94
C TYR A 83 -38.13 12.25 9.77
N THR A 84 -38.66 11.52 8.78
CA THR A 84 -40.10 11.50 8.49
C THR A 84 -40.74 10.22 9.01
N SER A 85 -40.30 9.05 8.54
CA SER A 85 -40.78 7.75 9.00
C SER A 85 -39.93 6.58 8.49
N GLY A 86 -40.12 5.39 9.08
CA GLY A 86 -39.62 4.12 8.56
C GLY A 86 -38.12 3.91 8.68
N SER A 87 -37.47 3.53 7.58
CA SER A 87 -36.03 3.36 7.49
C SER A 87 -35.48 4.43 6.56
N MET A 88 -34.62 5.31 7.07
CA MET A 88 -34.05 6.40 6.30
C MET A 88 -32.52 6.28 6.22
N ASP A 89 -31.99 6.59 5.05
CA ASP A 89 -30.54 6.65 4.80
C ASP A 89 -30.07 8.11 4.87
N PHE A 90 -28.95 8.32 5.55
CA PHE A 90 -28.29 9.63 5.68
C PHE A 90 -26.82 9.50 5.33
N GLU A 91 -26.21 10.59 4.91
CA GLU A 91 -24.78 10.64 4.59
C GLU A 91 -24.09 11.61 5.52
N ILE A 92 -22.97 11.21 6.14
CA ILE A 92 -22.10 12.10 6.91
C ILE A 92 -20.93 12.53 6.02
N ALA A 93 -20.76 13.84 5.85
CA ALA A 93 -19.67 14.39 5.05
C ALA A 93 -18.36 14.39 5.84
N PRO A 94 -17.19 14.33 5.16
CA PRO A 94 -15.90 14.25 5.84
C PRO A 94 -15.66 15.39 6.82
N ASN A 95 -16.08 16.61 6.49
CA ASN A 95 -15.92 17.80 7.33
C ASN A 95 -16.85 17.85 8.55
N GLU A 96 -17.84 16.94 8.65
CA GLU A 96 -18.71 16.82 9.83
C GLU A 96 -18.09 15.92 10.91
N ILE A 97 -17.06 15.13 10.57
CA ILE A 97 -16.38 14.20 11.46
C ILE A 97 -15.15 14.87 12.08
N LYS A 98 -14.90 14.63 13.36
CA LYS A 98 -13.66 15.05 14.02
C LYS A 98 -12.63 13.92 13.97
N TYR A 99 -11.47 14.21 13.42
CA TYR A 99 -10.39 13.24 13.28
C TYR A 99 -9.37 13.48 14.39
N THR A 100 -9.13 12.48 15.23
CA THR A 100 -8.25 12.61 16.39
C THR A 100 -7.01 11.70 16.32
N ARG A 101 -6.97 10.74 15.38
CA ARG A 101 -5.92 9.69 15.28
C ARG A 101 -5.50 9.41 13.84
N GLY A 102 -5.44 10.43 12.99
CA GLY A 102 -5.31 10.27 11.54
C GLY A 102 -6.67 10.24 10.86
N ILE A 103 -6.69 10.01 9.54
CA ILE A 103 -7.86 10.36 8.71
C ILE A 103 -8.72 9.15 8.31
N ALA A 104 -8.15 7.96 8.35
CA ALA A 104 -8.94 6.75 8.51
C ALA A 104 -9.30 6.62 9.99
N VAL A 105 -10.57 6.78 10.35
CA VAL A 105 -11.02 6.87 11.76
C VAL A 105 -11.98 5.77 12.15
N ASP A 106 -11.77 5.26 13.36
CA ASP A 106 -12.68 4.35 14.04
C ASP A 106 -13.77 5.14 14.80
N LEU A 107 -14.97 5.13 14.25
CA LEU A 107 -16.16 5.80 14.76
C LEU A 107 -17.02 4.81 15.54
N ALA A 108 -17.73 5.30 16.55
CA ALA A 108 -18.76 4.57 17.27
C ALA A 108 -20.05 5.40 17.23
N LEU A 109 -20.78 5.26 16.11
CA LEU A 109 -21.92 6.12 15.79
C LEU A 109 -23.15 5.71 16.59
N ASN A 110 -23.86 6.69 17.15
CA ASN A 110 -25.17 6.46 17.74
C ASN A 110 -26.17 7.54 17.29
N ALA A 111 -27.44 7.15 17.28
CA ALA A 111 -28.56 8.03 16.95
C ALA A 111 -29.40 8.29 18.20
N LYS A 112 -29.67 9.56 18.49
CA LYS A 112 -30.62 9.98 19.52
C LYS A 112 -31.88 10.52 18.85
N ALA A 113 -33.00 9.84 19.09
CA ALA A 113 -34.31 10.31 18.62
C ALA A 113 -35.09 10.94 19.78
N THR A 114 -35.76 12.06 19.48
CA THR A 114 -36.73 12.71 20.36
C THR A 114 -38.09 12.66 19.67
N CYS A 115 -39.09 12.03 20.30
CA CYS A 115 -40.47 12.06 19.81
C CYS A 115 -41.07 13.46 20.01
N SER A 116 -42.15 13.78 19.29
CA SER A 116 -42.87 15.05 19.47
C SER A 116 -43.49 15.24 20.86
N ASP A 117 -43.69 14.16 21.61
CA ASP A 117 -44.17 14.17 23.00
C ASP A 117 -43.05 14.32 24.05
N GLY A 118 -41.79 14.49 23.61
CA GLY A 118 -40.63 14.73 24.47
C GLY A 118 -39.90 13.47 24.95
N ARG A 119 -40.40 12.25 24.66
CA ARG A 119 -39.66 11.02 24.96
C ARG A 119 -38.40 10.93 24.12
N THR A 120 -37.32 10.43 24.71
CA THR A 120 -36.04 10.27 24.00
C THR A 120 -35.47 8.87 24.21
N ASN A 121 -34.70 8.40 23.23
CA ASN A 121 -33.84 7.23 23.41
C ASN A 121 -32.62 7.31 22.48
N VAL A 122 -31.61 6.51 22.76
CA VAL A 122 -30.35 6.43 22.01
C VAL A 122 -30.15 5.01 21.51
N SER A 123 -29.68 4.85 20.27
CA SER A 123 -29.33 3.55 19.72
C SER A 123 -28.10 2.95 20.39
N GLN A 124 -27.93 1.64 20.25
CA GLN A 124 -26.61 1.05 20.50
C GLN A 124 -25.56 1.64 19.54
N PRO A 125 -24.29 1.77 19.96
CA PRO A 125 -23.22 2.25 19.08
C PRO A 125 -22.97 1.28 17.92
N ALA A 126 -22.90 1.82 16.71
CA ALA A 126 -22.45 1.10 15.52
C ALA A 126 -20.98 1.46 15.24
N ALA A 127 -20.09 0.48 15.38
CA ALA A 127 -18.68 0.64 15.06
C ALA A 127 -18.49 0.71 13.53
N THR A 128 -17.70 1.66 13.06
CA THR A 128 -17.34 1.76 11.63
C THR A 128 -15.97 2.42 11.46
N LYS A 129 -15.24 2.01 10.42
CA LYS A 129 -14.03 2.67 9.96
C LYS A 129 -14.35 3.48 8.70
N PHE A 130 -14.01 4.76 8.70
CA PHE A 130 -14.23 5.65 7.56
C PHE A 130 -12.91 6.29 7.10
N LEU A 131 -12.60 6.16 5.81
CA LEU A 131 -11.52 6.86 5.13
C LEU A 131 -12.13 7.78 4.06
N PRO A 132 -12.06 9.11 4.20
CA PRO A 132 -12.58 10.02 3.20
C PRO A 132 -11.70 10.00 1.95
N VAL A 133 -12.34 9.97 0.77
CA VAL A 133 -11.69 9.87 -0.54
C VAL A 133 -12.38 10.79 -1.54
N THR A 134 -11.69 11.14 -2.64
CA THR A 134 -12.26 12.04 -3.66
C THR A 134 -13.38 11.36 -4.44
N LYS A 135 -13.17 10.10 -4.84
CA LYS A 135 -14.16 9.30 -5.56
C LYS A 135 -13.90 7.82 -5.37
N LEU A 136 -14.96 7.05 -5.55
CA LEU A 136 -14.94 5.59 -5.60
C LEU A 136 -15.59 5.14 -6.91
N VAL A 137 -15.06 4.06 -7.48
CA VAL A 137 -15.58 3.40 -8.68
C VAL A 137 -15.70 1.93 -8.34
N LYS A 138 -16.93 1.42 -8.30
CA LYS A 138 -17.20 0.01 -8.06
C LYS A 138 -17.08 -0.76 -9.37
N ASP A 139 -16.60 -1.99 -9.28
CA ASP A 139 -16.65 -2.90 -10.40
C ASP A 139 -18.09 -3.18 -10.85
N PRO A 140 -18.34 -3.34 -12.18
CA PRO A 140 -19.66 -3.73 -12.66
C PRO A 140 -19.96 -5.19 -12.30
N ASP A 141 -21.12 -5.42 -11.68
CA ASP A 141 -21.60 -6.78 -11.43
C ASP A 141 -22.08 -7.49 -12.73
N PRO A 142 -22.00 -8.83 -12.83
CA PRO A 142 -21.49 -9.77 -11.83
C PRO A 142 -20.01 -10.17 -11.97
N ASN A 143 -19.28 -9.72 -13.01
CA ASN A 143 -17.89 -10.13 -13.26
C ASN A 143 -17.05 -9.05 -13.98
N GLY A 144 -17.49 -7.80 -13.95
CA GLY A 144 -16.70 -6.69 -14.47
C GLY A 144 -15.51 -6.41 -13.56
N GLN A 145 -14.41 -5.96 -14.14
CA GLN A 145 -13.29 -5.41 -13.41
C GLN A 145 -12.90 -4.10 -14.07
N VAL A 146 -12.95 -3.00 -13.32
CA VAL A 146 -12.62 -1.67 -13.83
C VAL A 146 -11.12 -1.58 -14.06
N VAL A 147 -10.32 -2.05 -13.10
CA VAL A 147 -8.85 -2.03 -13.14
C VAL A 147 -8.34 -3.34 -12.55
N THR A 148 -7.29 -3.89 -13.15
CA THR A 148 -6.59 -5.09 -12.65
C THR A 148 -6.10 -4.89 -11.21
N ASP A 149 -5.91 -5.99 -10.48
CA ASP A 149 -5.51 -5.92 -9.07
C ASP A 149 -4.14 -5.28 -8.87
N PHE A 150 -3.22 -5.43 -9.83
CA PHE A 150 -1.98 -4.68 -9.90
C PHE A 150 -2.02 -3.77 -11.11
N PHE A 151 -1.71 -2.50 -10.90
CA PHE A 151 -1.79 -1.49 -11.93
C PHE A 151 -0.84 -0.33 -11.63
N ILE A 152 -0.59 0.46 -12.66
CA ILE A 152 -0.02 1.79 -12.52
C ILE A 152 -0.98 2.84 -13.08
N ALA A 153 -1.01 3.99 -12.43
CA ALA A 153 -1.81 5.14 -12.84
C ALA A 153 -0.95 6.12 -13.66
N GLU A 154 -1.45 6.47 -14.84
CA GLU A 154 -0.86 7.44 -15.76
C GLU A 154 -1.76 8.64 -15.95
N GLY A 155 -1.16 9.78 -16.28
CA GLY A 155 -1.91 11.01 -16.51
C GLY A 155 -2.29 11.68 -15.19
N SER A 156 -3.23 12.63 -15.26
CA SER A 156 -3.65 13.43 -14.11
C SER A 156 -5.09 13.92 -14.29
N GLY A 157 -5.77 14.18 -13.17
CA GLY A 157 -7.11 14.75 -13.19
C GLY A 157 -8.14 13.79 -13.79
N THR A 158 -8.88 14.24 -14.82
CA THR A 158 -9.88 13.43 -15.52
C THR A 158 -9.30 12.53 -16.60
N SER A 159 -8.04 12.76 -17.01
CA SER A 159 -7.35 11.99 -18.05
C SER A 159 -6.45 10.90 -17.47
N VAL A 160 -6.79 10.39 -16.28
CA VAL A 160 -6.05 9.28 -15.67
C VAL A 160 -6.44 7.97 -16.34
N ASN A 161 -5.43 7.21 -16.76
CA ASN A 161 -5.58 5.85 -17.27
C ASN A 161 -4.85 4.88 -16.35
N PHE A 162 -5.35 3.65 -16.27
CA PHE A 162 -4.76 2.58 -15.50
C PHE A 162 -4.20 1.55 -16.45
N VAL A 163 -2.93 1.21 -16.25
CA VAL A 163 -2.24 0.17 -17.00
C VAL A 163 -1.96 -0.99 -16.07
N GLY A 164 -2.41 -2.18 -16.44
CA GLY A 164 -2.13 -3.37 -15.66
C GLY A 164 -2.13 -4.63 -16.48
N CYS A 165 -1.66 -5.72 -15.86
CA CYS A 165 -1.38 -6.98 -16.52
C CYS A 165 -2.35 -8.03 -15.98
N GLY A 166 -3.05 -8.72 -16.88
CA GLY A 166 -3.90 -9.87 -16.54
C GLY A 166 -3.58 -11.06 -17.43
N ASN A 167 -3.90 -12.26 -16.94
CA ASN A 167 -3.85 -13.49 -17.74
C ASN A 167 -5.29 -13.84 -18.14
N PRO A 168 -5.74 -13.59 -19.39
CA PRO A 168 -7.02 -14.05 -19.88
C PRO A 168 -7.09 -15.59 -19.86
N THR A 169 -8.24 -16.16 -20.22
CA THR A 169 -8.44 -17.62 -20.31
C THR A 169 -7.45 -18.34 -21.24
N THR A 170 -6.79 -17.60 -22.13
CA THR A 170 -5.71 -18.09 -23.00
C THR A 170 -4.40 -18.38 -22.25
N GLY A 171 -4.23 -17.89 -21.02
CA GLY A 171 -3.00 -18.01 -20.22
C GLY A 171 -1.86 -17.11 -20.67
N ILE A 172 -2.06 -16.33 -21.74
CA ILE A 172 -1.05 -15.39 -22.26
C ILE A 172 -1.20 -14.07 -21.52
N GLY A 173 -0.14 -13.60 -20.87
CA GLY A 173 -0.22 -12.30 -20.19
C GLY A 173 -0.46 -11.15 -21.17
N THR A 174 -1.46 -10.34 -20.84
CA THR A 174 -1.96 -9.23 -21.65
C THR A 174 -1.95 -7.96 -20.82
N LEU A 175 -1.43 -6.89 -21.40
CA LEU A 175 -1.54 -5.56 -20.84
C LEU A 175 -2.84 -4.92 -21.27
N PHE A 176 -3.50 -4.29 -20.31
CA PHE A 176 -4.72 -3.54 -20.50
C PHE A 176 -4.47 -2.08 -20.14
N ARG A 177 -4.99 -1.17 -20.95
CA ARG A 177 -5.21 0.22 -20.57
C ARG A 177 -6.70 0.46 -20.46
N VAL A 178 -7.12 0.92 -19.30
CA VAL A 178 -8.50 1.27 -19.00
C VAL A 178 -8.56 2.69 -18.47
N ASP A 179 -9.70 3.36 -18.66
CA ASP A 179 -9.95 4.64 -18.01
C ASP A 179 -10.49 4.44 -16.57
N ALA A 180 -10.76 5.55 -15.88
CA ALA A 180 -11.31 5.53 -14.52
C ALA A 180 -12.74 4.97 -14.41
N THR A 181 -13.44 4.72 -15.52
CA THR A 181 -14.75 4.07 -15.54
C THR A 181 -14.66 2.58 -15.83
N GLY A 182 -13.46 2.08 -16.16
CA GLY A 182 -13.22 0.69 -16.54
C GLY A 182 -13.40 0.43 -18.02
N ALA A 183 -13.57 1.48 -18.84
CA ALA A 183 -13.66 1.31 -20.28
C ALA A 183 -12.28 0.92 -20.82
N LEU A 184 -12.23 -0.20 -21.54
CA LEU A 184 -11.03 -0.65 -22.22
C LEU A 184 -10.67 0.33 -23.33
N LEU A 185 -9.50 0.96 -23.21
CA LEU A 185 -8.96 1.87 -24.21
C LEU A 185 -8.07 1.13 -25.20
N LYS A 186 -7.15 0.31 -24.68
CA LYS A 186 -6.17 -0.46 -25.47
C LYS A 186 -5.79 -1.75 -24.76
N SER A 187 -5.37 -2.76 -25.52
CA SER A 187 -4.72 -3.95 -24.97
C SER A 187 -3.63 -4.46 -25.89
N VAL A 188 -2.67 -5.20 -25.33
CA VAL A 188 -1.59 -5.85 -26.09
C VAL A 188 -1.13 -7.12 -25.40
N GLU A 189 -1.02 -8.22 -26.14
CA GLU A 189 -0.46 -9.48 -25.64
C GLU A 189 1.05 -9.35 -25.49
N MET A 190 1.59 -9.59 -24.30
CA MET A 190 3.02 -9.48 -24.04
C MET A 190 3.80 -10.74 -24.42
N GLY A 191 3.11 -11.88 -24.50
CA GLY A 191 3.75 -13.20 -24.64
C GLY A 191 4.58 -13.61 -23.43
N LEU A 192 4.33 -13.01 -22.26
CA LEU A 192 4.91 -13.34 -20.96
C LEU A 192 3.78 -13.34 -19.93
N PRO A 193 3.66 -14.34 -19.04
CA PRO A 193 2.57 -14.36 -18.07
C PRO A 193 2.72 -13.25 -17.04
N CYS A 194 1.58 -12.70 -16.62
CA CYS A 194 1.49 -11.74 -15.53
C CYS A 194 1.56 -12.47 -14.17
N SER A 195 2.13 -11.82 -13.17
CA SER A 195 2.08 -12.28 -11.78
C SER A 195 1.90 -11.08 -10.83
N PRO A 196 1.64 -11.32 -9.53
CA PRO A 196 1.69 -10.27 -8.52
C PRO A 196 3.02 -9.51 -8.42
N TYR A 197 4.09 -10.07 -8.98
CA TYR A 197 5.42 -9.49 -9.00
C TYR A 197 5.75 -8.79 -10.32
N THR A 198 4.80 -8.65 -11.26
CA THR A 198 5.02 -7.91 -12.50
C THR A 198 5.27 -6.43 -12.18
N VAL A 199 6.40 -5.91 -12.67
CA VAL A 199 6.89 -4.55 -12.44
C VAL A 199 6.73 -3.71 -13.69
N TYR A 200 6.40 -2.44 -13.50
CA TYR A 200 6.27 -1.42 -14.54
C TYR A 200 7.28 -0.31 -14.26
N THR A 201 8.11 0.03 -15.24
CA THR A 201 8.94 1.24 -15.14
C THR A 201 8.12 2.48 -15.49
N ASP A 202 8.64 3.64 -15.09
CA ASP A 202 8.17 4.90 -15.64
C ASP A 202 8.39 4.95 -17.16
N VAL A 203 7.63 5.83 -17.83
CA VAL A 203 7.82 6.11 -19.25
C VAL A 203 9.07 6.95 -19.42
N SER A 204 10.01 6.49 -20.24
CA SER A 204 11.16 7.30 -20.64
C SER A 204 10.69 8.52 -21.45
N PRO A 205 11.08 9.75 -21.07
CA PRO A 205 10.74 10.95 -21.82
C PRO A 205 11.46 11.02 -23.17
N VAL A 206 12.53 10.23 -23.36
CA VAL A 206 13.33 10.20 -24.60
C VAL A 206 12.75 9.22 -25.61
N SER A 207 12.40 8.01 -25.18
CA SER A 207 11.94 6.95 -26.09
C SER A 207 10.42 6.79 -26.15
N ASP A 208 9.66 7.46 -25.28
CA ASP A 208 8.21 7.31 -25.08
C ASP A 208 7.80 5.83 -24.83
N LYS A 209 8.64 5.13 -24.07
CA LYS A 209 8.48 3.71 -23.75
C LYS A 209 8.70 3.45 -22.29
N ARG A 210 8.10 2.38 -21.81
CA ARG A 210 8.44 1.76 -20.54
C ARG A 210 8.75 0.29 -20.72
N TRP A 211 9.35 -0.28 -19.69
CA TRP A 211 9.49 -1.72 -19.56
C TRP A 211 8.42 -2.27 -18.64
N VAL A 212 7.81 -3.37 -19.06
CA VAL A 212 6.99 -4.23 -18.21
C VAL A 212 7.70 -5.56 -18.13
N TRP A 213 7.96 -6.04 -16.92
CA TRP A 213 8.73 -7.26 -16.72
C TRP A 213 8.26 -8.04 -15.51
N THR A 214 8.52 -9.34 -15.51
CA THR A 214 8.19 -10.21 -14.39
C THR A 214 9.48 -10.92 -13.94
N PRO A 215 9.86 -10.86 -12.65
CA PRO A 215 11.01 -11.59 -12.12
C PRO A 215 10.96 -13.08 -12.45
N GLY A 216 12.12 -13.68 -12.75
CA GLY A 216 12.28 -15.07 -13.20
C GLY A 216 11.78 -15.33 -14.64
N LEU A 217 11.25 -14.31 -15.32
CA LEU A 217 10.73 -14.39 -16.68
C LEU A 217 11.42 -13.33 -17.56
N GLY A 218 10.66 -12.68 -18.44
CA GLY A 218 11.16 -11.71 -19.40
C GLY A 218 10.64 -10.29 -19.18
N ALA A 219 11.04 -9.40 -20.10
CA ALA A 219 10.59 -8.03 -20.18
C ALA A 219 10.12 -7.69 -21.60
N VAL A 220 9.20 -6.72 -21.68
CA VAL A 220 8.75 -6.10 -22.93
C VAL A 220 8.80 -4.58 -22.82
N ALA A 221 9.27 -3.92 -23.87
CA ALA A 221 9.22 -2.46 -24.02
C ALA A 221 7.93 -2.07 -24.72
N VAL A 222 7.10 -1.27 -24.04
CA VAL A 222 5.77 -0.86 -24.47
C VAL A 222 5.76 0.64 -24.69
N LYS A 223 5.30 1.08 -25.86
CA LYS A 223 5.10 2.51 -26.17
C LYS A 223 3.85 3.07 -25.51
N SER A 224 3.76 4.39 -25.42
CA SER A 224 2.53 5.07 -24.97
C SER A 224 1.29 4.70 -25.80
N ASP A 225 1.46 4.31 -27.07
CA ASP A 225 0.36 3.86 -27.94
C ASP A 225 -0.03 2.39 -27.76
N PHE A 226 0.57 1.67 -26.80
CA PHE A 226 0.40 0.24 -26.53
C PHE A 226 0.98 -0.71 -27.57
N THR A 227 1.89 -0.24 -28.44
CA THR A 227 2.67 -1.12 -29.30
C THR A 227 3.90 -1.66 -28.58
N LEU A 228 4.17 -2.96 -28.74
CA LEU A 228 5.44 -3.54 -28.32
C LEU A 228 6.55 -3.15 -29.29
N SER A 229 7.72 -2.88 -28.74
CA SER A 229 8.85 -2.43 -29.56
C SER A 229 10.19 -3.03 -29.16
N GLY A 230 10.26 -3.71 -28.03
CA GLY A 230 11.41 -4.49 -27.62
C GLY A 230 10.98 -5.59 -26.67
N ARG A 231 11.77 -6.66 -26.56
CA ARG A 231 11.53 -7.75 -25.62
C ARG A 231 12.79 -8.56 -25.35
N THR A 232 12.85 -9.21 -24.20
CA THR A 232 13.87 -10.23 -23.92
C THR A 232 13.63 -11.49 -24.76
N LYS A 233 14.65 -12.36 -24.82
CA LYS A 233 14.45 -13.72 -25.33
C LYS A 233 13.47 -14.46 -24.40
N SER A 234 12.70 -15.40 -24.94
CA SER A 234 11.79 -16.23 -24.16
C SER A 234 12.49 -17.13 -23.14
N THR A 235 13.77 -17.39 -23.33
CA THR A 235 14.63 -18.20 -22.45
C THR A 235 15.35 -17.38 -21.39
N TYR A 236 15.18 -16.05 -21.37
CA TYR A 236 15.86 -15.19 -20.40
C TYR A 236 15.14 -15.29 -19.05
N THR A 237 15.89 -15.35 -17.96
CA THR A 237 15.37 -15.30 -16.59
C THR A 237 15.87 -14.01 -15.91
N LEU A 238 14.98 -13.02 -15.82
CA LEU A 238 15.33 -11.72 -15.25
C LEU A 238 15.30 -11.73 -13.72
N ALA A 239 16.43 -11.41 -13.09
CA ALA A 239 16.49 -11.07 -11.68
C ALA A 239 16.11 -9.59 -11.44
N ASN A 240 16.57 -8.69 -12.32
CA ASN A 240 16.37 -7.25 -12.17
C ASN A 240 16.39 -6.51 -13.52
N LEU A 241 15.73 -5.35 -13.56
CA LEU A 241 15.75 -4.43 -14.68
C LEU A 241 15.79 -2.98 -14.17
N SER A 242 16.74 -2.20 -14.67
CA SER A 242 16.73 -0.74 -14.58
C SER A 242 16.70 -0.12 -15.99
N MET A 243 16.32 1.15 -16.08
CA MET A 243 16.18 1.86 -17.35
C MET A 243 17.27 2.92 -17.49
N MET A 244 17.91 2.94 -18.65
CA MET A 244 18.85 3.98 -19.07
C MET A 244 18.11 5.25 -19.49
N ASP A 245 18.82 6.38 -19.52
CA ASP A 245 18.27 7.68 -19.94
C ASP A 245 17.65 7.64 -21.35
N ASN A 246 18.23 6.83 -22.24
CA ASN A 246 17.76 6.66 -23.61
C ASN A 246 16.59 5.67 -23.76
N GLY A 247 16.09 5.10 -22.65
CA GLY A 247 15.02 4.11 -22.62
C GLY A 247 15.44 2.65 -22.78
N ASP A 248 16.72 2.35 -23.06
CA ASP A 248 17.22 0.97 -23.06
C ASP A 248 17.13 0.36 -21.65
N ALA A 249 16.97 -0.96 -21.57
CA ALA A 249 17.02 -1.67 -20.30
C ALA A 249 18.46 -2.12 -19.99
N LEU A 250 18.86 -1.97 -18.73
CA LEU A 250 19.94 -2.73 -18.13
C LEU A 250 19.30 -3.91 -17.39
N ILE A 251 19.54 -5.11 -17.90
CA ILE A 251 18.98 -6.33 -17.34
C ILE A 251 20.06 -7.10 -16.60
N ALA A 252 19.69 -7.66 -15.45
CA ALA A 252 20.50 -8.63 -14.73
C ALA A 252 19.71 -9.95 -14.66
N ASP A 253 20.38 -11.07 -14.92
CA ASP A 253 19.82 -12.42 -14.73
C ASP A 253 20.33 -13.09 -13.45
N ASP A 254 19.76 -14.27 -13.17
CA ASP A 254 20.09 -15.08 -12.00
C ASP A 254 21.54 -15.59 -12.03
N ASP A 255 22.16 -15.69 -13.21
CA ASP A 255 23.56 -16.04 -13.41
C ASP A 255 24.51 -14.84 -13.24
N SER A 256 23.99 -13.68 -12.79
CA SER A 256 24.72 -12.44 -12.55
C SER A 256 25.25 -11.75 -13.82
N PHE A 257 24.72 -12.06 -15.00
CA PHE A 257 25.12 -11.37 -16.22
C PHE A 257 24.37 -10.05 -16.32
N VAL A 258 25.09 -8.99 -16.64
CA VAL A 258 24.49 -7.67 -16.89
C VAL A 258 24.49 -7.41 -18.37
N SER A 259 23.33 -7.14 -18.96
CA SER A 259 23.22 -6.85 -20.38
C SER A 259 22.47 -5.54 -20.66
N ARG A 260 22.82 -4.88 -21.75
CA ARG A 260 22.03 -3.76 -22.28
C ARG A 260 21.12 -4.24 -23.40
N LEU A 261 19.82 -4.16 -23.19
CA LEU A 261 18.80 -4.48 -24.18
C LEU A 261 18.20 -3.21 -24.78
N SER A 262 18.25 -3.11 -26.12
CA SER A 262 17.63 -1.98 -26.81
C SER A 262 16.11 -2.01 -26.63
N HIS A 263 15.50 -0.86 -26.37
CA HIS A 263 14.04 -0.67 -26.37
C HIS A 263 13.39 -0.88 -27.75
N THR A 264 14.19 -1.15 -28.78
CA THR A 264 13.78 -1.51 -30.15
C THR A 264 14.09 -2.97 -30.53
N SER A 265 14.68 -3.76 -29.62
CA SER A 265 15.12 -5.13 -29.91
C SER A 265 13.97 -6.13 -29.76
N ASN A 266 13.37 -6.55 -30.87
CA ASN A 266 12.21 -7.45 -30.85
C ASN A 266 12.56 -8.94 -30.65
N ASN A 267 13.83 -9.31 -30.74
CA ASN A 267 14.28 -10.70 -30.65
C ASN A 267 15.13 -10.98 -29.40
N GLY A 268 15.21 -10.03 -28.47
CA GLY A 268 16.07 -10.15 -27.28
C GLY A 268 17.56 -10.11 -27.59
N THR A 269 17.96 -9.56 -28.74
CA THR A 269 19.37 -9.29 -29.03
C THR A 269 19.83 -8.11 -28.18
N VAL A 270 20.79 -8.38 -27.30
CA VAL A 270 21.44 -7.39 -26.44
C VAL A 270 22.53 -6.66 -27.23
N LYS A 271 22.75 -5.37 -26.92
CA LYS A 271 23.86 -4.59 -27.49
C LYS A 271 25.20 -5.09 -26.96
N TRP A 272 25.22 -5.39 -25.68
CA TRP A 272 26.36 -5.94 -24.99
C TRP A 272 25.96 -6.73 -23.75
N THR A 273 26.88 -7.57 -23.28
CA THR A 273 26.77 -8.36 -22.06
C THR A 273 28.08 -8.30 -21.28
N PHE A 274 27.99 -8.15 -19.97
CA PHE A 274 29.07 -8.33 -19.01
C PHE A 274 28.78 -9.61 -18.21
N PRO A 275 29.51 -10.70 -18.45
CA PRO A 275 29.37 -11.94 -17.69
C PRO A 275 30.11 -11.80 -16.36
N SER A 276 29.41 -11.38 -15.30
CA SER A 276 30.01 -11.35 -13.96
C SER A 276 30.23 -12.79 -13.49
N GLU A 277 31.45 -13.10 -13.06
CA GLU A 277 31.73 -14.37 -12.35
C GLU A 277 31.23 -14.35 -10.90
N TRP A 278 30.69 -13.21 -10.47
CA TRP A 278 30.43 -12.87 -9.07
C TRP A 278 28.98 -12.41 -8.86
N PRO A 279 28.35 -12.78 -7.73
CA PRO A 279 26.99 -12.34 -7.41
C PRO A 279 26.83 -10.82 -7.38
N LEU A 280 25.85 -10.32 -8.14
CA LEU A 280 25.44 -8.91 -8.07
C LEU A 280 24.70 -8.64 -6.76
N ILE A 281 24.92 -7.46 -6.18
CA ILE A 281 24.31 -7.06 -4.90
C ILE A 281 23.38 -5.85 -5.01
N ALA A 282 23.44 -5.13 -6.13
CA ALA A 282 22.57 -3.99 -6.42
C ALA A 282 22.11 -4.03 -7.89
N PRO A 283 20.91 -3.49 -8.20
CA PRO A 283 20.52 -3.24 -9.58
C PRO A 283 21.59 -2.40 -10.32
N PRO A 284 21.96 -2.74 -11.57
CA PRO A 284 22.86 -1.91 -12.35
C PRO A 284 22.25 -0.53 -12.59
N ILE A 285 23.08 0.52 -12.66
CA ILE A 285 22.59 1.89 -12.90
C ILE A 285 23.49 2.64 -13.89
N GLN A 286 22.90 3.46 -14.75
CA GLN A 286 23.66 4.34 -15.62
C GLN A 286 24.18 5.55 -14.82
N ARG A 287 25.45 5.91 -15.03
CA ARG A 287 26.06 7.15 -14.54
C ARG A 287 26.87 7.80 -15.67
N GLY A 288 26.25 8.77 -16.35
CA GLY A 288 26.89 9.43 -17.50
C GLY A 288 27.14 8.44 -18.64
N SER A 289 28.40 8.31 -19.05
CA SER A 289 28.85 7.36 -20.08
C SER A 289 29.05 5.93 -19.57
N ASP A 290 28.94 5.71 -18.26
CA ASP A 290 29.27 4.44 -17.64
C ASP A 290 28.00 3.75 -17.12
N VAL A 291 28.07 2.43 -16.98
CA VAL A 291 27.13 1.64 -16.18
C VAL A 291 27.87 1.14 -14.95
N LEU A 292 27.30 1.40 -13.77
CA LEU A 292 27.81 0.90 -12.50
C LEU A 292 27.17 -0.46 -12.19
N VAL A 293 28.00 -1.41 -11.81
CA VAL A 293 27.60 -2.73 -11.31
C VAL A 293 28.25 -2.94 -9.95
N ALA A 294 27.48 -3.42 -8.96
CA ALA A 294 28.02 -3.78 -7.66
C ALA A 294 27.93 -5.30 -7.47
N PHE A 295 29.03 -5.93 -7.08
CA PHE A 295 29.12 -7.36 -6.86
C PHE A 295 30.06 -7.70 -5.71
N VAL A 296 29.96 -8.93 -5.21
CA VAL A 296 30.86 -9.47 -4.18
C VAL A 296 31.83 -10.43 -4.83
N LYS A 297 33.14 -10.16 -4.74
CA LYS A 297 34.20 -11.04 -5.27
C LYS A 297 35.07 -11.63 -4.17
N GLN A 298 35.76 -12.73 -4.44
CA GLN A 298 36.84 -13.19 -3.57
C GLN A 298 38.06 -12.26 -3.75
N ALA A 299 38.76 -11.92 -2.66
CA ALA A 299 40.00 -11.16 -2.77
C ALA A 299 41.07 -11.99 -3.51
N ASP A 300 41.84 -11.35 -4.40
CA ASP A 300 42.86 -11.99 -5.25
C ASP A 300 44.06 -12.60 -4.48
N VAL A 301 44.07 -12.50 -3.15
CA VAL A 301 45.08 -13.09 -2.28
C VAL A 301 44.66 -14.52 -1.92
N THR A 302 45.46 -15.49 -2.35
CA THR A 302 45.27 -16.96 -2.25
C THR A 302 45.03 -17.54 -0.84
N GLN A 303 44.95 -16.72 0.20
CA GLN A 303 44.68 -17.11 1.59
C GLN A 303 43.61 -16.25 2.30
N SER A 304 42.98 -15.29 1.61
CA SER A 304 41.95 -14.47 2.23
C SER A 304 40.59 -15.17 2.18
N ASN A 305 40.03 -15.46 3.37
CA ASN A 305 38.63 -15.86 3.52
C ASN A 305 37.66 -14.66 3.51
N VAL A 306 38.17 -13.46 3.23
CA VAL A 306 37.40 -12.22 3.22
C VAL A 306 36.94 -11.91 1.80
N LEU A 307 35.64 -11.70 1.64
CA LEU A 307 35.06 -11.27 0.38
C LEU A 307 35.23 -9.76 0.22
N GLN A 308 35.10 -9.25 -0.99
CA GLN A 308 35.20 -7.82 -1.29
C GLN A 308 33.94 -7.35 -2.00
N ILE A 309 33.37 -6.25 -1.50
CA ILE A 309 32.33 -5.52 -2.21
C ILE A 309 33.03 -4.61 -3.22
N VAL A 310 32.68 -4.76 -4.49
CA VAL A 310 33.30 -4.04 -5.60
C VAL A 310 32.25 -3.29 -6.38
N VAL A 311 32.60 -2.07 -6.81
CA VAL A 311 31.87 -1.35 -7.86
C VAL A 311 32.70 -1.37 -9.13
N GLY A 312 32.16 -2.03 -10.15
CA GLY A 312 32.70 -2.05 -11.50
C GLY A 312 32.06 -0.97 -12.37
N ARG A 313 32.83 -0.44 -13.32
CA ARG A 313 32.34 0.46 -14.38
C ARG A 313 32.41 -0.25 -15.72
N LEU A 314 31.31 -0.22 -16.46
CA LEU A 314 31.19 -0.71 -17.83
C LEU A 314 30.99 0.48 -18.77
N ASP A 315 31.50 0.40 -20.00
CA ASP A 315 31.17 1.39 -21.03
C ASP A 315 29.71 1.20 -21.46
N ALA A 316 28.86 2.20 -21.15
CA ALA A 316 27.45 2.13 -21.48
C ALA A 316 27.24 1.94 -22.99
N ASN A 317 28.12 2.51 -23.83
CA ASN A 317 28.03 2.52 -25.28
C ASN A 317 28.88 1.45 -25.97
N GLY A 318 29.45 0.52 -25.20
CA GLY A 318 30.18 -0.61 -25.73
C GLY A 318 29.32 -1.53 -26.60
N THR A 319 29.94 -2.58 -27.15
CA THR A 319 29.26 -3.60 -27.96
C THR A 319 29.85 -4.97 -27.69
N GLY A 320 29.05 -6.04 -27.83
CA GLY A 320 29.53 -7.41 -27.65
C GLY A 320 29.75 -7.79 -26.19
N THR A 321 30.78 -8.57 -25.90
CA THR A 321 31.13 -8.91 -24.50
C THR A 321 32.02 -7.81 -23.92
N LEU A 322 31.59 -7.19 -22.82
CA LEU A 322 32.36 -6.14 -22.15
C LEU A 322 33.24 -6.70 -21.05
N GLY A 323 34.39 -6.08 -20.88
CA GLY A 323 35.15 -6.10 -19.64
C GLY A 323 34.88 -4.85 -18.80
N LEU A 324 35.37 -4.85 -17.56
CA LEU A 324 35.35 -3.67 -16.71
C LEU A 324 36.30 -2.60 -17.27
N VAL A 325 35.80 -1.38 -17.43
CA VAL A 325 36.62 -0.19 -17.71
C VAL A 325 37.49 0.14 -16.50
N SER A 326 36.91 -0.02 -15.31
CA SER A 326 37.62 0.09 -14.04
C SER A 326 36.84 -0.64 -12.94
N GLU A 327 37.55 -1.03 -11.88
CA GLU A 327 36.95 -1.55 -10.66
C GLU A 327 37.46 -0.79 -9.43
N ARG A 328 36.61 -0.75 -8.40
CA ARG A 328 36.92 -0.17 -7.10
C ARG A 328 36.47 -1.13 -6.00
N VAL A 329 37.41 -1.56 -5.17
CA VAL A 329 37.09 -2.23 -3.91
C VAL A 329 36.51 -1.19 -2.97
N ILE A 330 35.27 -1.40 -2.53
CA ILE A 330 34.54 -0.51 -1.62
C ILE A 330 34.72 -0.95 -0.18
N LEU A 331 34.62 -2.25 0.10
CA LEU A 331 34.70 -2.75 1.48
C LEU A 331 35.13 -4.21 1.49
N ASP A 332 36.01 -4.55 2.43
CA ASP A 332 36.25 -5.94 2.79
C ASP A 332 35.06 -6.45 3.63
N TYR A 333 34.43 -7.51 3.15
CA TYR A 333 33.17 -8.05 3.66
C TYR A 333 33.39 -9.46 4.24
N ASN A 334 33.16 -9.57 5.55
CA ASN A 334 33.25 -10.84 6.26
C ASN A 334 31.88 -11.55 6.25
N GLY A 335 31.47 -12.03 5.08
CA GLY A 335 30.23 -12.80 4.90
C GLY A 335 30.37 -13.86 3.81
N THR A 336 29.24 -14.25 3.20
CA THR A 336 29.22 -15.35 2.20
C THR A 336 28.59 -14.90 0.89
N PHE A 337 28.89 -15.62 -0.19
CA PHE A 337 28.24 -15.40 -1.49
C PHE A 337 26.75 -15.73 -1.47
N GLU A 338 26.31 -16.63 -0.59
CA GLU A 338 24.91 -17.06 -0.47
C GLU A 338 24.03 -16.01 0.23
N SER A 339 24.63 -15.12 1.02
CA SER A 339 23.92 -14.05 1.72
C SER A 339 24.70 -12.74 1.58
N PRO A 340 24.77 -12.17 0.36
CA PRO A 340 25.44 -10.90 0.16
C PRO A 340 24.74 -9.78 0.96
N PRO A 341 25.45 -8.68 1.26
CA PRO A 341 24.84 -7.54 1.92
C PRO A 341 23.79 -6.90 1.02
N LEU A 342 22.74 -6.36 1.63
CA LEU A 342 21.74 -5.59 0.89
C LEU A 342 22.40 -4.33 0.35
N ALA A 343 22.21 -4.03 -0.93
CA ALA A 343 22.79 -2.85 -1.52
C ALA A 343 21.86 -2.12 -2.49
N SER A 344 22.05 -0.81 -2.60
CA SER A 344 21.34 0.04 -3.55
C SER A 344 22.15 1.28 -3.88
N PHE A 345 22.18 1.67 -5.15
CA PHE A 345 22.82 2.92 -5.56
C PHE A 345 21.89 4.11 -5.29
N SER A 346 22.45 5.27 -4.96
CA SER A 346 21.72 6.54 -5.09
C SER A 346 21.25 6.74 -6.54
N PRO A 347 20.20 7.55 -6.79
CA PRO A 347 19.66 7.74 -8.14
C PRO A 347 20.67 8.26 -9.18
N ASP A 348 21.72 8.94 -8.73
CA ASP A 348 22.83 9.46 -9.56
C ASP A 348 24.05 8.50 -9.61
N GLY A 349 23.99 7.36 -8.92
CA GLY A 349 25.07 6.39 -8.79
C GLY A 349 26.30 6.88 -8.02
N SER A 350 26.25 8.03 -7.35
CA SER A 350 27.41 8.57 -6.63
C SER A 350 27.68 7.86 -5.30
N ILE A 351 26.64 7.30 -4.68
CA ILE A 351 26.71 6.59 -3.40
C ILE A 351 26.18 5.16 -3.56
N LEU A 352 26.86 4.20 -2.96
CA LEU A 352 26.38 2.85 -2.72
C LEU A 352 25.97 2.75 -1.24
N TYR A 353 24.68 2.49 -0.99
CA TYR A 353 24.17 2.19 0.34
C TYR A 353 24.29 0.69 0.58
N LEU A 354 24.86 0.30 1.73
CA LEU A 354 25.11 -1.08 2.12
C LEU A 354 24.45 -1.36 3.47
N GLY A 355 23.62 -2.41 3.53
CA GLY A 355 22.94 -2.89 4.73
C GLY A 355 23.61 -4.12 5.27
N PHE A 356 24.03 -4.05 6.54
CA PHE A 356 24.69 -5.17 7.22
C PHE A 356 23.91 -5.58 8.48
N PRO A 357 23.82 -6.90 8.75
CA PRO A 357 23.40 -7.36 10.07
C PRO A 357 24.43 -6.92 11.12
N PHE A 358 23.96 -6.52 12.30
CA PHE A 358 24.79 -6.00 13.38
C PHE A 358 24.32 -6.53 14.73
N GLY A 359 24.92 -7.61 15.22
CA GLY A 359 24.52 -8.22 16.49
C GLY A 359 23.02 -8.59 16.57
N SER A 360 22.60 -9.18 17.68
CA SER A 360 21.23 -9.57 18.09
C SER A 360 20.03 -9.01 17.28
N GLY A 361 19.85 -9.45 16.03
CA GLY A 361 18.75 -9.04 15.15
C GLY A 361 18.73 -7.57 14.73
N GLN A 362 19.80 -6.80 14.91
CA GLN A 362 19.89 -5.40 14.48
C GLN A 362 20.59 -5.30 13.13
N SER A 363 20.51 -4.13 12.49
CA SER A 363 21.23 -3.81 11.26
C SER A 363 21.79 -2.39 11.28
N ARG A 364 22.71 -2.10 10.37
CA ARG A 364 23.20 -0.75 10.08
C ARG A 364 23.24 -0.53 8.57
N VAL A 365 23.12 0.72 8.16
CA VAL A 365 23.33 1.16 6.79
C VAL A 365 24.61 1.99 6.72
N GLN A 366 25.47 1.70 5.75
CA GLN A 366 26.68 2.44 5.46
C GLN A 366 26.59 3.04 4.06
N ALA A 367 26.92 4.32 3.92
CA ALA A 367 26.90 5.03 2.65
C ALA A 367 28.34 5.25 2.17
N CYS A 368 28.68 4.66 1.02
CA CYS A 368 30.03 4.66 0.46
C CYS A 368 30.05 5.41 -0.87
N LYS A 369 31.01 6.30 -1.07
CA LYS A 369 31.21 6.93 -2.38
C LYS A 369 31.69 5.89 -3.40
N THR A 370 31.09 5.88 -4.58
CA THR A 370 31.40 4.87 -5.62
C THR A 370 32.63 5.19 -6.45
N ASP A 371 33.17 6.42 -6.33
CA ASP A 371 34.33 6.89 -7.08
C ASP A 371 35.65 6.83 -6.30
N LEU A 372 35.59 6.62 -4.98
CA LEU A 372 36.75 6.47 -4.12
C LEU A 372 36.90 5.01 -3.64
N PRO A 373 38.14 4.50 -3.55
CA PRO A 373 38.40 3.17 -3.00
C PRO A 373 38.22 3.16 -1.48
N GLY A 374 37.76 2.02 -0.95
CA GLY A 374 37.44 1.86 0.45
C GLY A 374 36.17 2.60 0.86
N CYS A 375 35.64 2.27 2.03
CA CYS A 375 34.50 2.95 2.63
C CYS A 375 34.86 3.43 4.03
N GLU A 376 35.96 4.16 4.07
CA GLU A 376 36.59 4.72 5.27
C GLU A 376 37.03 6.17 4.99
N GLY A 377 37.35 6.92 6.04
CA GLY A 377 37.83 8.30 5.90
C GLY A 377 36.91 9.16 5.04
N GLY A 378 37.45 9.80 4.00
CA GLY A 378 36.68 10.65 3.07
C GLY A 378 35.82 9.91 2.04
N ALA A 379 35.99 8.58 1.91
CA ALA A 379 35.19 7.71 1.04
C ALA A 379 33.92 7.20 1.75
N LEU A 380 33.98 7.08 3.08
CA LEU A 380 32.79 6.92 3.92
C LEU A 380 32.00 8.22 3.95
N LYS A 381 30.73 8.18 3.51
CA LYS A 381 29.83 9.33 3.67
C LYS A 381 29.26 9.36 5.09
N TRP A 382 28.71 8.24 5.55
CA TRP A 382 28.19 8.07 6.90
C TRP A 382 27.90 6.59 7.20
N THR A 383 27.73 6.28 8.48
CA THR A 383 27.15 5.03 8.97
C THR A 383 25.96 5.37 9.85
N SER A 384 24.82 4.71 9.65
CA SER A 384 23.63 4.92 10.45
C SER A 384 23.84 4.46 11.90
N GLY A 385 22.96 4.93 12.79
CA GLY A 385 22.77 4.26 14.09
C GLY A 385 22.28 2.82 13.93
N ASN A 386 22.23 2.07 15.04
CA ASN A 386 21.68 0.72 15.05
C ASN A 386 20.18 0.76 14.77
N LEU A 387 19.74 -0.02 13.79
CA LEU A 387 18.33 -0.23 13.48
C LEU A 387 17.90 -1.55 14.12
N PRO A 388 16.91 -1.58 15.03
CA PRO A 388 16.54 -2.77 15.79
C PRO A 388 15.69 -3.77 14.97
N ALA A 389 16.09 -4.04 13.73
CA ALA A 389 15.56 -5.12 12.91
C ALA A 389 16.59 -5.59 11.88
N GLN A 390 16.39 -6.80 11.37
CA GLN A 390 17.04 -7.24 10.15
C GLN A 390 16.40 -6.54 8.96
N LEU A 391 17.22 -5.90 8.13
CA LEU A 391 16.75 -5.27 6.90
C LEU A 391 16.47 -6.34 5.84
N GLN A 392 15.48 -6.05 4.99
CA GLN A 392 15.12 -6.80 3.80
C GLN A 392 15.37 -5.97 2.53
N PHE A 393 15.24 -4.64 2.61
CA PHE A 393 15.46 -3.74 1.48
C PHE A 393 16.08 -2.42 1.91
N ILE A 394 16.82 -1.81 0.98
CA ILE A 394 17.30 -0.42 1.06
C ILE A 394 16.88 0.28 -0.21
N LEU A 395 16.15 1.38 -0.07
CA LEU A 395 15.54 2.08 -1.21
C LEU A 395 15.71 3.60 -1.08
N PRO A 396 16.52 4.24 -1.94
CA PRO A 396 16.54 5.69 -2.08
C PRO A 396 15.19 6.20 -2.58
N PHE A 397 14.72 7.32 -2.06
CA PHE A 397 13.49 7.98 -2.48
C PHE A 397 13.58 9.50 -2.34
N ALA A 398 12.52 10.22 -2.70
CA ALA A 398 12.46 11.68 -2.62
C ALA A 398 13.65 12.35 -3.36
N ALA A 399 13.81 12.02 -4.64
CA ALA A 399 14.94 12.43 -5.49
C ALA A 399 16.33 12.08 -4.90
N GLY A 400 16.42 11.01 -4.11
CA GLY A 400 17.66 10.57 -3.47
C GLY A 400 18.03 11.36 -2.22
N SER A 401 17.18 12.26 -1.73
CA SER A 401 17.41 13.00 -0.48
C SER A 401 17.18 12.15 0.77
N ARG A 402 16.51 10.99 0.63
CA ARG A 402 16.21 10.06 1.72
C ARG A 402 16.49 8.62 1.29
N VAL A 403 16.72 7.77 2.27
CA VAL A 403 16.90 6.32 2.10
C VAL A 403 15.96 5.59 3.05
N ALA A 404 15.09 4.73 2.53
CA ALA A 404 14.28 3.84 3.35
C ALA A 404 15.06 2.56 3.65
N ALA A 405 15.32 2.30 4.93
CA ALA A 405 15.82 1.03 5.44
C ALA A 405 14.61 0.23 5.94
N ILE A 406 14.28 -0.84 5.22
CA ILE A 406 13.02 -1.57 5.37
C ILE A 406 13.33 -2.93 5.98
N GLY A 407 12.82 -3.20 7.18
CA GLY A 407 12.78 -4.53 7.78
C GLY A 407 11.46 -5.25 7.49
N ALA A 408 11.24 -6.39 8.14
CA ALA A 408 10.02 -7.18 7.91
C ALA A 408 8.72 -6.47 8.33
N GLN A 409 8.75 -5.63 9.38
CA GLN A 409 7.57 -4.94 9.91
C GLN A 409 7.76 -3.44 10.13
N SER A 410 9.00 -2.94 10.03
CA SER A 410 9.35 -1.58 10.44
C SER A 410 10.21 -0.90 9.36
N VAL A 411 9.98 0.39 9.13
CA VAL A 411 10.75 1.22 8.19
C VAL A 411 11.37 2.42 8.89
N TRP A 412 12.67 2.58 8.68
CA TRP A 412 13.43 3.76 9.08
C TRP A 412 13.79 4.57 7.83
N PHE A 413 13.49 5.86 7.86
CA PHE A 413 13.89 6.82 6.85
C PHE A 413 15.17 7.50 7.31
N LEU A 414 16.24 7.33 6.56
CA LEU A 414 17.54 7.95 6.80
C LEU A 414 17.70 9.16 5.88
N ASP A 415 18.36 10.18 6.41
CA ASP A 415 18.84 11.30 5.62
C ASP A 415 20.00 10.86 4.71
N ALA A 416 19.91 11.12 3.40
CA ALA A 416 20.93 10.66 2.46
C ALA A 416 22.28 11.39 2.62
N GLU A 417 22.29 12.56 3.27
CA GLU A 417 23.51 13.33 3.53
C GLU A 417 24.21 12.91 4.81
N THR A 418 23.46 12.53 5.84
CA THR A 418 23.99 12.35 7.20
C THR A 418 23.78 10.96 7.81
N GLY A 419 22.89 10.14 7.25
CA GLY A 419 22.52 8.83 7.81
C GLY A 419 21.66 8.90 9.06
N ALA A 420 21.25 10.11 9.48
CA ALA A 420 20.40 10.31 10.64
C ALA A 420 18.98 9.81 10.38
N ILE A 421 18.36 9.19 11.39
CA ILE A 421 16.95 8.80 11.34
C ILE A 421 16.09 10.06 11.29
N LYS A 422 15.27 10.18 10.24
CA LYS A 422 14.36 11.30 9.99
C LYS A 422 12.92 11.00 10.34
N ASN A 423 12.58 9.77 10.71
CA ASN A 423 11.24 9.46 11.17
C ASN A 423 10.79 10.41 12.28
N LYS A 424 9.51 10.79 12.27
CA LYS A 424 8.89 11.54 13.37
C LYS A 424 9.18 10.87 14.72
N ASP A 425 9.65 11.68 15.68
CA ASP A 425 10.07 11.27 17.02
C ASP A 425 11.17 10.18 17.06
N GLY A 426 11.88 9.96 15.95
CA GLY A 426 12.90 8.92 15.81
C GLY A 426 12.37 7.48 15.80
N LYS A 427 11.04 7.29 15.69
CA LYS A 427 10.40 5.97 15.74
C LYS A 427 10.13 5.42 14.35
N PRO A 428 10.31 4.11 14.10
CA PRO A 428 9.97 3.53 12.81
C PRO A 428 8.49 3.70 12.49
N VAL A 429 8.17 3.66 11.19
CA VAL A 429 6.79 3.41 10.76
C VAL A 429 6.60 1.90 10.71
N GLU A 430 5.59 1.39 11.40
CA GLU A 430 5.39 -0.05 11.60
C GLU A 430 4.11 -0.56 10.93
N ALA A 431 4.13 -1.82 10.48
CA ALA A 431 2.94 -2.55 10.06
C ALA A 431 2.07 -2.91 11.27
N SER A 432 0.75 -3.02 11.10
CA SER A 432 -0.14 -3.39 12.21
C SER A 432 0.06 -4.83 12.67
N GLY A 433 0.15 -5.03 13.99
CA GLY A 433 0.14 -6.35 14.62
C GLY A 433 1.20 -7.30 14.06
N VAL A 434 0.75 -8.37 13.39
CA VAL A 434 1.62 -9.41 12.80
C VAL A 434 1.85 -9.24 11.30
N LEU A 435 1.29 -8.18 10.69
CA LEU A 435 1.47 -7.91 9.27
C LEU A 435 2.94 -7.59 8.98
N ARG A 436 3.37 -7.91 7.76
CA ARG A 436 4.69 -7.63 7.23
C ARG A 436 4.60 -6.70 6.05
N ILE A 437 5.65 -5.93 5.83
CA ILE A 437 5.78 -5.08 4.65
C ILE A 437 6.01 -6.00 3.45
N LEU A 438 5.04 -6.05 2.54
CA LEU A 438 5.11 -6.88 1.34
C LEU A 438 5.58 -6.07 0.13
N GLN A 439 5.12 -4.82 0.04
CA GLN A 439 5.42 -3.92 -1.06
C GLN A 439 5.55 -2.48 -0.54
N VAL A 440 6.25 -1.66 -1.30
CA VAL A 440 6.32 -0.21 -1.07
C VAL A 440 6.00 0.51 -2.37
N GLN A 441 5.21 1.57 -2.28
CA GLN A 441 4.96 2.49 -3.38
C GLN A 441 5.61 3.83 -3.01
N LEU A 442 6.54 4.29 -3.83
CA LEU A 442 7.12 5.61 -3.69
C LEU A 442 6.16 6.66 -4.27
N GLY A 443 6.21 7.89 -3.75
CA GLY A 443 5.75 9.04 -4.50
C GLY A 443 6.52 9.20 -5.82
N ARG A 444 6.09 10.14 -6.68
CA ARG A 444 6.88 10.51 -7.86
C ARG A 444 8.26 11.03 -7.46
N ALA A 445 9.21 11.06 -8.40
CA ALA A 445 10.62 11.37 -8.13
C ALA A 445 10.84 12.63 -7.25
N THR A 446 10.01 13.66 -7.39
CA THR A 446 10.12 14.92 -6.63
C THR A 446 9.29 14.96 -5.34
N SER A 447 8.53 13.91 -5.06
CA SER A 447 7.63 13.82 -3.92
C SER A 447 8.31 13.10 -2.74
N PRO A 448 8.18 13.62 -1.50
CA PRO A 448 8.67 12.95 -0.30
C PRO A 448 7.75 11.83 0.21
N GLU A 449 6.65 11.58 -0.49
CA GLU A 449 5.63 10.61 -0.11
C GLU A 449 6.12 9.17 -0.18
N PHE A 450 5.65 8.36 0.77
CA PHE A 450 5.99 6.95 0.87
C PHE A 450 4.78 6.15 1.35
N TYR A 451 4.49 5.03 0.71
CA TYR A 451 3.35 4.18 1.04
C TYR A 451 3.83 2.76 1.34
N LEU A 452 3.52 2.26 2.54
CA LEU A 452 3.76 0.87 2.94
C LEU A 452 2.53 0.04 2.63
N LEU A 453 2.71 -1.08 1.95
CA LEU A 453 1.66 -2.04 1.66
C LEU A 453 1.96 -3.33 2.45
N ASN A 454 1.16 -3.56 3.49
CA ASN A 454 1.42 -4.61 4.47
C ASN A 454 0.39 -5.73 4.36
N GLY A 455 0.80 -6.96 4.62
CA GLY A 455 -0.06 -8.14 4.54
C GLY A 455 0.46 -9.31 5.37
N PRO A 456 -0.25 -10.45 5.39
CA PRO A 456 0.15 -11.60 6.17
C PRO A 456 1.46 -12.20 5.63
N ALA A 457 2.22 -12.85 6.52
CA ALA A 457 3.51 -13.47 6.22
C ALA A 457 3.34 -14.83 5.48
N VAL A 458 2.64 -14.82 4.35
CA VAL A 458 2.36 -16.00 3.52
C VAL A 458 2.75 -15.69 2.08
N GLU A 459 3.36 -16.65 1.40
CA GLU A 459 3.75 -16.50 0.00
C GLU A 459 2.51 -16.22 -0.87
N GLY A 460 2.63 -15.24 -1.78
CA GLY A 460 1.53 -14.83 -2.65
C GLY A 460 0.42 -14.03 -1.94
N ALA A 461 0.60 -13.67 -0.67
CA ALA A 461 -0.34 -12.78 0.02
C ALA A 461 -0.43 -11.41 -0.66
N MET A 462 -1.65 -10.91 -0.79
CA MET A 462 -1.91 -9.53 -1.19
C MET A 462 -1.81 -8.62 0.03
N PRO A 463 -1.37 -7.35 -0.14
CA PRO A 463 -1.50 -6.36 0.92
C PRO A 463 -2.96 -6.24 1.40
N GLN A 464 -3.12 -5.97 2.68
CA GLN A 464 -4.40 -5.78 3.38
C GLN A 464 -4.41 -4.46 4.17
N GLU A 465 -3.24 -3.86 4.36
CA GLU A 465 -3.07 -2.57 5.00
C GLU A 465 -2.24 -1.65 4.10
N ILE A 466 -2.61 -0.37 4.07
CA ILE A 466 -1.78 0.72 3.58
C ILE A 466 -1.45 1.69 4.71
N VAL A 467 -0.19 2.09 4.80
CA VAL A 467 0.27 3.19 5.65
C VAL A 467 0.87 4.27 4.77
N ALA A 468 0.24 5.43 4.71
CA ALA A 468 0.75 6.57 3.97
C ALA A 468 1.59 7.46 4.86
N VAL A 469 2.78 7.83 4.38
CA VAL A 469 3.71 8.73 5.02
C VAL A 469 3.86 9.96 4.13
N ASP A 470 3.54 11.14 4.68
CA ASP A 470 3.61 12.40 3.94
C ASP A 470 5.05 12.83 3.64
N SER A 471 5.90 12.75 4.67
CA SER A 471 7.35 12.82 4.55
C SER A 471 7.95 12.09 5.75
N ALA A 472 9.23 11.73 5.65
CA ALA A 472 9.95 11.06 6.75
C ALA A 472 9.74 11.77 8.11
N GLU A 473 9.87 13.09 8.14
CA GLU A 473 9.82 13.94 9.34
C GLU A 473 8.42 14.09 9.91
N LYS A 474 7.39 13.97 9.08
CA LYS A 474 5.98 14.12 9.50
C LYS A 474 5.37 12.81 9.96
N GLY A 475 5.94 11.68 9.54
CA GLY A 475 5.48 10.34 9.89
C GLY A 475 4.18 9.95 9.19
N GLU A 476 3.46 9.01 9.81
CA GLU A 476 2.19 8.48 9.31
C GLU A 476 1.13 9.59 9.17
N LEU A 477 0.53 9.66 7.98
CA LEU A 477 -0.60 10.54 7.67
C LEU A 477 -1.94 9.80 7.83
N PHE A 478 -2.01 8.58 7.29
CA PHE A 478 -3.16 7.70 7.49
C PHE A 478 -2.74 6.23 7.40
N ARG A 479 -3.57 5.38 8.01
CA ARG A 479 -3.48 3.93 7.93
C ARG A 479 -4.85 3.35 7.69
N TYR A 480 -4.96 2.48 6.71
CA TYR A 480 -6.23 1.87 6.34
C TYR A 480 -6.05 0.37 6.12
N GLU A 481 -6.92 -0.42 6.73
CA GLU A 481 -6.88 -1.87 6.70
C GLU A 481 -8.21 -2.39 6.16
N ILE A 482 -8.14 -3.41 5.32
CA ILE A 482 -9.28 -4.09 4.70
C ILE A 482 -9.12 -5.60 4.82
N SER A 483 -10.22 -6.33 4.74
CA SER A 483 -10.22 -7.80 4.80
C SER A 483 -9.92 -8.47 3.47
N SER A 484 -9.84 -7.72 2.37
CA SER A 484 -9.60 -8.21 1.00
C SER A 484 -8.19 -7.86 0.52
N SER A 485 -7.97 -7.82 -0.80
CA SER A 485 -6.72 -7.38 -1.42
C SER A 485 -6.63 -5.86 -1.57
N LEU A 486 -5.43 -5.33 -1.39
CA LEU A 486 -5.08 -3.94 -1.57
C LEU A 486 -3.88 -3.81 -2.53
N SER A 487 -3.96 -2.87 -3.44
CA SER A 487 -2.80 -2.35 -4.18
C SER A 487 -2.94 -0.85 -4.39
N CYS A 488 -1.87 -0.18 -4.79
CA CYS A 488 -1.94 1.23 -5.09
C CYS A 488 -0.93 1.67 -6.14
N SER A 489 -1.18 2.85 -6.71
CA SER A 489 -0.25 3.57 -7.58
C SER A 489 -0.48 5.07 -7.43
N VAL A 490 0.57 5.85 -7.68
CA VAL A 490 0.51 7.31 -7.72
C VAL A 490 0.46 7.79 -9.18
N ASP A 491 -0.49 8.66 -9.53
CA ASP A 491 -0.60 9.23 -10.88
C ASP A 491 0.44 10.35 -11.12
N ASN A 492 0.44 10.97 -12.31
CA ASN A 492 1.39 12.04 -12.64
C ASN A 492 1.09 13.36 -11.89
N GLY A 493 -0.09 13.47 -11.28
CA GLY A 493 -0.50 14.60 -10.43
C GLY A 493 -0.25 14.37 -8.95
N ASN A 494 0.54 13.35 -8.57
CA ASN A 494 0.77 12.94 -7.18
C ASN A 494 -0.53 12.56 -6.43
N ARG A 495 -1.50 11.97 -7.13
CA ARG A 495 -2.71 11.45 -6.49
C ARG A 495 -2.58 9.96 -6.31
N LEU A 496 -2.81 9.50 -5.08
CA LEU A 496 -2.86 8.08 -4.75
C LEU A 496 -4.17 7.47 -5.23
N TRP A 497 -4.04 6.40 -6.00
CA TRP A 497 -5.11 5.52 -6.41
C TRP A 497 -4.92 4.17 -5.72
N MET A 498 -6.00 3.63 -5.16
CA MET A 498 -5.99 2.36 -4.44
C MET A 498 -7.03 1.42 -5.03
N ARG A 499 -6.64 0.17 -5.25
CA ARG A 499 -7.56 -0.93 -5.48
C ARG A 499 -7.86 -1.58 -4.15
N LEU A 500 -9.12 -1.60 -3.74
CA LEU A 500 -9.61 -2.16 -2.48
C LEU A 500 -10.64 -3.24 -2.78
N GLY A 501 -10.19 -4.49 -2.90
CA GLY A 501 -11.01 -5.59 -3.42
C GLY A 501 -11.61 -5.21 -4.78
N ASN A 502 -12.94 -5.13 -4.87
CA ASN A 502 -13.66 -4.81 -6.10
C ASN A 502 -13.95 -3.30 -6.31
N THR A 503 -13.22 -2.42 -5.63
CA THR A 503 -13.41 -0.97 -5.73
C THR A 503 -12.10 -0.28 -6.07
N LEU A 504 -12.12 0.60 -7.07
CA LEU A 504 -11.05 1.56 -7.33
C LEU A 504 -11.37 2.87 -6.60
N VAL A 505 -10.40 3.39 -5.86
CA VAL A 505 -10.58 4.58 -5.03
C VAL A 505 -9.48 5.59 -5.30
N GLN A 506 -9.87 6.86 -5.48
CA GLN A 506 -8.94 7.97 -5.54
C GLN A 506 -8.88 8.65 -4.17
N ALA A 507 -7.76 8.51 -3.46
CA ALA A 507 -7.57 9.13 -2.15
C ALA A 507 -7.63 10.67 -2.27
N LEU A 508 -7.94 11.40 -1.18
CA LEU A 508 -7.82 12.87 -1.17
C LEU A 508 -6.38 13.31 -1.44
N PRO A 509 -6.14 14.57 -1.87
CA PRO A 509 -4.78 15.09 -1.90
C PRO A 509 -4.19 15.02 -0.49
N LEU A 510 -2.90 14.69 -0.36
CA LEU A 510 -2.27 14.65 0.96
C LEU A 510 -2.39 15.99 1.69
N ALA A 511 -2.38 17.10 0.95
CA ALA A 511 -2.62 18.43 1.51
C ALA A 511 -4.04 18.62 2.09
N ASP A 512 -5.07 18.01 1.49
CA ASP A 512 -6.43 18.07 2.03
C ASP A 512 -6.59 17.13 3.21
N TYR A 513 -5.88 16.00 3.20
CA TYR A 513 -5.73 15.17 4.38
C TYR A 513 -5.15 15.99 5.57
N ARG A 514 -4.15 16.85 5.34
CA ARG A 514 -3.61 17.73 6.40
C ARG A 514 -4.63 18.73 6.96
N LYS A 515 -5.62 19.19 6.18
CA LYS A 515 -6.67 20.12 6.65
C LYS A 515 -7.71 19.43 7.53
N VAL A 516 -7.76 18.11 7.46
CA VAL A 516 -8.68 17.26 8.21
C VAL A 516 -8.05 16.83 9.55
N LEU A 517 -6.78 17.19 9.80
CA LEU A 517 -6.11 17.01 11.10
C LEU A 517 -6.65 17.98 12.16
N PRO A 518 -6.64 17.59 13.45
CA PRO A 518 -7.24 18.35 14.56
C PRO A 518 -6.58 19.71 14.82
#